data_AF-A0A948QUR1-F1
#
_entry.id   AF-A0A948QUR1-F1
#
_cell.length_a   1.000
_cell.length_b   1.000
_cell.length_c   1.000
_cell.angle_alpha   90.00
_cell.angle_beta   90.00
_cell.angle_gamma   90.00
#
_symmetry.space_group_name_H-M   'P 1'
#
loop_
_entity.id
_entity.type
_entity.pdbx_description
1 polymer ?
#
loop_
_entity_poly.entity_id
_entity_poly.type
_entity_poly.pdbx_seq_one_letter_code
_entity_poly.pdbx_strand_id
1 'polypeptide(L)'
;GVIAVTTIWYNPATKAIVEFDIMFDTDWTWGDATIDTAKMDLQNIATHEFGHGVGLADVYDSACSAVTMYGYSDYGETQKKTLETPDITGLQKLYGN
;
A
#
# COMPACT_ATOMS: atom_id res chain seq x y z
N GLY A 1 -10.64 -11.49 3.38
CA GLY A 1 -11.53 -10.44 2.85
C GLY A 1 -10.68 -9.43 2.12
N VAL A 2 -11.25 -8.25 1.82
CA VAL A 2 -10.50 -7.09 1.33
C VAL A 2 -10.23 -6.21 2.55
N ILE A 3 -8.99 -5.75 2.75
CA ILE A 3 -8.62 -4.97 3.94
C ILE A 3 -8.81 -3.46 3.66
N ALA A 4 -8.31 -3.01 2.52
CA ALA A 4 -8.50 -1.67 1.99
C ALA A 4 -8.43 -1.72 0.45
N VAL A 5 -8.83 -0.63 -0.21
CA VAL A 5 -8.75 -0.46 -1.66
C VAL A 5 -8.43 1.00 -2.00
N THR A 6 -7.49 1.19 -2.91
CA THR A 6 -7.30 2.45 -3.63
C THR A 6 -8.00 2.46 -4.98
N THR A 7 -8.80 3.49 -5.23
CA THR A 7 -9.34 3.80 -6.55
C THR A 7 -8.61 5.02 -7.12
N ILE A 8 -8.17 4.95 -8.38
CA ILE A 8 -7.49 6.05 -9.07
C ILE A 8 -8.32 6.58 -10.24
N TRP A 9 -8.26 7.89 -10.46
CA TRP A 9 -8.74 8.54 -11.66
C TRP A 9 -7.55 9.16 -12.39
N TYR A 10 -7.47 8.94 -13.70
CA TYR A 10 -6.35 9.39 -14.51
C TYR A 10 -6.81 9.89 -15.86
N ASN A 11 -6.05 10.81 -16.45
CA ASN A 11 -6.24 11.25 -17.82
C ASN A 11 -5.77 10.15 -18.79
N PRO A 12 -6.64 9.55 -19.62
CA PRO A 12 -6.23 8.43 -20.47
C PRO A 12 -5.22 8.79 -21.55
N ALA A 13 -5.14 10.06 -21.97
CA ALA A 13 -4.22 10.53 -23.00
C ALA A 13 -2.82 10.78 -22.44
N THR A 14 -2.69 11.41 -21.27
CA THR A 14 -1.40 11.75 -20.65
C THR A 14 -0.91 10.71 -19.65
N LYS A 15 -1.79 9.78 -19.22
CA LYS A 15 -1.57 8.83 -18.12
C LYS A 15 -1.34 9.46 -16.75
N ALA A 16 -1.55 10.77 -16.61
CA ALA A 16 -1.43 11.46 -15.33
C ALA A 16 -2.58 11.05 -14.40
N ILE A 17 -2.24 10.56 -13.21
CA ILE A 17 -3.19 10.42 -12.10
C ILE A 17 -3.61 11.82 -11.65
N VAL A 18 -4.91 12.06 -11.55
CA VAL A 18 -5.48 13.36 -11.16
C VAL A 18 -6.10 13.34 -9.77
N GLU A 19 -6.49 12.15 -9.31
CA GLU A 19 -7.16 11.93 -8.04
C GLU A 19 -7.05 10.45 -7.63
N PHE A 20 -7.05 10.18 -6.34
CA PHE A 20 -7.25 8.85 -5.80
C PHE A 20 -7.98 8.91 -4.46
N ASP A 21 -8.75 7.87 -4.18
CA ASP A 21 -9.44 7.66 -2.90
C ASP A 21 -8.97 6.34 -2.29
N ILE A 22 -8.85 6.30 -0.97
CA ILE A 22 -8.53 5.09 -0.19
C ILE A 22 -9.72 4.78 0.71
N MET A 23 -10.23 3.54 0.63
CA MET A 23 -11.29 3.04 1.49
C MET A 23 -10.76 1.91 2.36
N PHE A 24 -11.00 2.01 3.67
CA PHE A 24 -10.64 0.99 4.65
C PHE A 24 -11.89 0.23 5.08
N ASP A 25 -11.81 -1.11 5.10
CA ASP A 25 -12.94 -1.95 5.51
C ASP A 25 -13.10 -1.91 7.05
N THR A 26 -14.31 -1.59 7.49
CA THR A 26 -14.66 -1.43 8.91
C THR A 26 -14.88 -2.75 9.64
N ASP A 27 -14.92 -3.88 8.94
CA ASP A 27 -15.02 -5.21 9.54
C ASP A 27 -13.70 -5.63 10.23
N TRP A 28 -12.59 -4.96 9.90
CA TRP A 28 -11.29 -5.19 10.52
C TRP A 28 -11.10 -4.32 11.77
N THR A 29 -10.29 -4.82 12.70
CA THR A 29 -9.94 -4.07 13.91
C THR A 29 -8.65 -3.31 13.69
N TRP A 30 -8.75 -1.99 13.57
CA TRP A 30 -7.64 -1.11 13.25
C TRP A 30 -6.89 -0.61 14.49
N GLY A 31 -5.61 -0.28 14.33
CA GLY A 31 -4.79 0.32 15.37
C GLY A 31 -3.33 0.49 14.97
N ASP A 32 -2.47 0.63 15.97
CA ASP A 32 -1.02 0.53 15.82
C ASP A 32 -0.57 -0.85 16.30
N ALA A 33 -0.12 -1.69 15.36
CA ALA A 33 0.28 -3.05 15.67
C ALA A 33 1.61 -3.15 16.44
N THR A 34 2.36 -2.04 16.56
CA THR A 34 3.52 -1.99 17.46
C THR A 34 3.10 -1.97 18.93
N ILE A 35 1.86 -1.53 19.21
CA ILE A 35 1.26 -1.50 20.55
C ILE A 35 0.44 -2.77 20.80
N ASP A 36 -0.37 -3.18 19.84
CA ASP A 36 -1.24 -4.36 19.94
C ASP A 36 -1.24 -5.16 18.63
N THR A 37 -0.58 -6.32 18.64
CA THR A 37 -0.45 -7.18 17.47
C THR A 37 -1.78 -7.83 17.02
N ALA A 38 -2.85 -7.70 17.80
CA ALA A 38 -4.20 -8.11 17.40
C ALA A 38 -4.90 -7.07 16.50
N LYS A 39 -4.19 -6.05 16.02
CA LYS A 39 -4.72 -4.98 15.16
C LYS A 39 -4.16 -5.07 13.74
N MET A 40 -5.02 -4.73 12.76
CA MET A 40 -4.56 -4.31 11.45
C MET A 40 -3.88 -2.97 11.62
N ASP A 41 -2.60 -2.91 11.28
CA ASP A 41 -1.83 -1.69 11.44
C ASP A 41 -2.24 -0.66 10.38
N LEU A 42 -2.82 0.46 10.83
CA LEU A 42 -3.36 1.46 9.93
C LEU A 42 -2.27 2.07 9.03
N GLN A 43 -1.07 2.31 9.57
CA GLN A 43 0.01 2.90 8.78
C GLN A 43 0.54 1.91 7.74
N ASN A 44 0.77 0.65 8.12
CA ASN A 44 1.22 -0.42 7.24
C ASN A 44 0.29 -0.56 6.02
N ILE A 45 -1.02 -0.63 6.25
CA ILE A 45 -1.99 -0.74 5.15
C ILE A 45 -2.11 0.58 4.38
N ALA A 46 -2.21 1.72 5.06
CA ALA A 46 -2.32 3.01 4.36
C ALA A 46 -1.11 3.28 3.45
N THR A 47 0.11 2.95 3.88
CA THR A 47 1.32 3.12 3.07
C THR A 47 1.29 2.25 1.80
N HIS A 48 0.78 1.02 1.88
CA HIS A 48 0.51 0.18 0.72
C HIS A 48 -0.51 0.83 -0.24
N GLU A 49 -1.65 1.25 0.29
CA GLU A 49 -2.71 1.86 -0.51
C GLU A 49 -2.28 3.19 -1.16
N PHE A 50 -1.48 4.01 -0.47
CA PHE A 50 -0.86 5.20 -1.05
C PHE A 50 0.05 4.88 -2.22
N GLY A 51 0.74 3.73 -2.19
CA GLY A 51 1.54 3.24 -3.30
C GLY A 51 0.73 3.10 -4.59
N HIS A 52 -0.49 2.56 -4.50
CA HIS A 52 -1.43 2.55 -5.63
C HIS A 52 -1.85 3.96 -6.07
N GLY A 53 -2.07 4.86 -5.11
CA GLY A 53 -2.43 6.25 -5.38
C GLY A 53 -1.37 7.00 -6.20
N VAL A 54 -0.11 6.55 -6.13
CA VAL A 54 1.02 7.05 -6.93
C VAL A 54 1.44 6.08 -8.05
N GLY A 55 0.56 5.16 -8.43
CA GLY A 55 0.71 4.35 -9.63
C GLY A 55 1.57 3.09 -9.50
N LEU A 56 1.93 2.67 -8.29
CA LEU A 56 2.55 1.36 -8.07
C LEU A 56 1.49 0.26 -8.10
N ALA A 57 1.83 -0.90 -8.67
CA ALA A 57 1.00 -2.09 -8.67
C ALA A 57 1.41 -3.04 -7.54
N ASP A 58 0.49 -3.93 -7.17
CA ASP A 58 0.80 -5.03 -6.27
C ASP A 58 1.94 -5.91 -6.77
N VAL A 59 2.67 -6.47 -5.81
CA VAL A 59 3.56 -7.61 -6.02
C VAL A 59 3.09 -8.81 -5.20
N TYR A 60 3.25 -10.00 -5.77
CA TYR A 60 2.74 -11.24 -5.17
C TYR A 60 3.81 -12.34 -5.06
N ASP A 61 5.07 -12.03 -5.39
CA ASP A 61 6.17 -12.95 -5.13
C ASP A 61 6.40 -13.03 -3.62
N SER A 62 6.35 -14.25 -3.07
CA SER A 62 6.62 -14.52 -1.66
C SER A 62 7.97 -14.00 -1.16
N ALA A 63 8.98 -13.91 -2.05
CA ALA A 63 10.28 -13.32 -1.72
C ALA A 63 10.20 -11.81 -1.46
N CYS A 64 9.13 -11.15 -1.89
CA CYS A 64 8.84 -9.74 -1.67
C CYS A 64 7.86 -9.50 -0.51
N SER A 65 7.56 -10.49 0.33
CA SER A 65 6.59 -10.36 1.44
C SER A 65 6.87 -9.23 2.44
N ALA A 66 8.10 -8.71 2.46
CA ALA A 66 8.50 -7.58 3.29
C ALA A 66 8.25 -6.20 2.64
N VAL A 67 8.07 -6.12 1.31
CA VAL A 67 7.99 -4.84 0.60
C VAL A 67 6.62 -4.19 0.74
N THR A 68 6.56 -2.87 0.57
CA THR A 68 5.34 -2.08 0.74
C THR A 68 4.23 -2.57 -0.18
N MET A 69 4.53 -2.81 -1.45
CA MET A 69 3.53 -3.20 -2.44
C MET A 69 3.16 -4.69 -2.43
N TYR A 70 3.57 -5.47 -1.43
CA TYR A 70 3.12 -6.87 -1.35
C TYR A 70 1.62 -6.94 -1.04
N GLY A 71 0.84 -7.56 -1.93
CA GLY A 71 -0.64 -7.47 -1.92
C GLY A 71 -1.36 -8.25 -0.81
N TYR A 72 -0.63 -8.87 0.12
CA TYR A 72 -1.21 -9.56 1.28
C TYR A 72 -0.73 -8.93 2.58
N SER A 73 -1.62 -8.86 3.57
CA SER A 73 -1.28 -8.45 4.93
C SER A 73 -2.12 -9.22 5.96
N ASP A 74 -1.65 -9.23 7.21
CA ASP A 74 -2.32 -9.85 8.34
C ASP A 74 -2.20 -8.98 9.60
N TYR A 75 -2.96 -9.31 10.64
CA TYR A 75 -2.88 -8.69 11.95
C TYR A 75 -1.44 -8.75 12.49
N GLY A 76 -0.98 -7.65 13.10
CA GLY A 76 0.36 -7.58 13.68
C GLY A 76 1.46 -7.17 12.71
N GLU A 77 1.19 -7.14 11.41
CA GLU A 77 2.18 -6.74 10.41
C GLU A 77 2.51 -5.25 10.46
N THR A 78 3.80 -4.92 10.36
CA THR A 78 4.30 -3.54 10.41
C THR A 78 5.40 -3.25 9.38
N GLN A 79 5.82 -4.26 8.59
CA GLN A 79 6.92 -4.13 7.64
C GLN A 79 6.68 -3.08 6.54
N LYS A 80 5.42 -2.84 6.14
CA LYS A 80 5.05 -1.92 5.07
C LYS A 80 4.94 -0.46 5.52
N LYS A 81 5.30 -0.15 6.77
CA LYS A 81 5.40 1.24 7.27
C LYS A 81 6.53 2.03 6.60
N THR A 82 7.48 1.34 5.99
CA THR A 82 8.68 1.91 5.34
C THR A 82 8.80 1.39 3.91
N LEU A 83 9.47 2.17 3.06
CA LEU A 83 9.72 1.78 1.66
C LEU A 83 10.95 0.88 1.56
N GLU A 84 10.79 -0.25 0.87
CA GLU A 84 11.89 -1.12 0.50
C GLU A 84 12.48 -0.72 -0.86
N THR A 85 13.68 -1.26 -1.17
CA THR A 85 14.40 -0.94 -2.41
C THR A 85 13.53 -1.07 -3.68
N PRO A 86 12.70 -2.13 -3.84
CA PRO A 86 11.81 -2.23 -5.00
C PRO A 86 10.77 -1.11 -5.07
N ASP A 87 10.21 -0.69 -3.93
CA ASP A 87 9.21 0.38 -3.85
C ASP A 87 9.84 1.71 -4.30
N ILE A 88 11.03 2.03 -3.76
CA ILE A 88 11.80 3.23 -4.13
C ILE A 88 12.15 3.21 -5.62
N THR A 89 12.64 2.08 -6.13
CA THR A 89 13.00 1.93 -7.55
C THR A 89 11.78 2.13 -8.46
N GLY A 90 10.62 1.60 -8.06
CA GLY A 90 9.35 1.80 -8.77
C GLY A 90 8.97 3.28 -8.85
N LEU A 91 9.01 3.99 -7.73
CA LEU A 91 8.70 5.43 -7.66
C LEU A 91 9.68 6.25 -8.51
N GLN A 92 10.98 5.98 -8.41
CA GLN A 92 12.00 6.69 -9.18
C GLN A 92 11.85 6.46 -10.68
N LYS A 93 11.39 5.28 -11.10
CA LYS A 93 11.08 4.99 -12.50
C LYS A 93 9.88 5.79 -13.02
N LEU A 94 8.89 6.07 -12.16
CA LEU A 94 7.70 6.83 -12.51
C LEU A 94 7.93 8.36 -12.46
N TYR A 95 8.68 8.83 -11.46
CA TYR A 95 8.73 10.26 -11.11
C TYR A 95 10.13 10.88 -11.12
N GLY A 96 11.19 10.09 -11.29
CA GLY A 96 12.57 10.57 -11.21
C GLY A 96 13.14 10.59 -9.78
N ASN A 97 14.33 11.20 -9.64
CA ASN A 97 15.07 11.33 -8.38
C ASN A 97 14.96 12.72 -7.78
#